data_AF-S4PDZ8-F1
#
_entry.id   AF-S4PDZ8-F1
#
_cell.length_a   1.000
_cell.length_b   1.000
_cell.length_c   1.000
_cell.angle_alpha   90.00
_cell.angle_beta   90.00
_cell.angle_gamma   90.00
#
_symmetry.space_group_name_H-M   'P 1'
#
loop_
_entity.id
_entity.type
_entity.pdbx_description
1 polymer ?
#
loop_
_entity_poly.entity_id
_entity_poly.type
_entity_poly.pdbx_seq_one_letter_code
_entity_poly.pdbx_strand_id
1 'polypeptide(L)'
;MSNVIWESLQTDFLKLPDTEREWEDIALRFERKANFPHCIGAVDGKHIRILKPAKSGSMFFNYKEYYSFVLMAIVDSEYRFIFISVGSYGKECDSTILKDSIFWKK
;
A
#
# COMPACT_ATOMS: atom_id res chain seq x y z
N MET A 1 -6.95 17.10 -11.51
CA MET A 1 -7.48 15.73 -11.62
C MET A 1 -8.53 15.58 -10.54
N SER A 2 -9.75 15.17 -10.86
CA SER A 2 -10.86 15.21 -9.91
C SER A 2 -10.67 14.12 -8.84
N ASN A 3 -10.46 14.55 -7.59
CA ASN A 3 -10.41 13.65 -6.43
C ASN A 3 -11.75 12.92 -6.18
N VAL A 4 -12.81 13.31 -6.88
CA VAL A 4 -14.18 12.80 -6.72
C VAL A 4 -14.26 11.28 -6.76
N ILE A 5 -13.53 10.59 -7.66
CA ILE A 5 -13.56 9.12 -7.72
C ILE A 5 -12.98 8.52 -6.43
N TRP A 6 -11.86 9.05 -5.98
CA TRP A 6 -11.21 8.59 -4.76
C TRP A 6 -12.10 8.88 -3.54
N GLU A 7 -12.54 10.12 -3.39
CA GLU A 7 -13.38 10.55 -2.28
C GLU A 7 -14.73 9.83 -2.23
N SER A 8 -15.29 9.43 -3.38
CA SER A 8 -16.60 8.76 -3.44
C SER A 8 -16.51 7.25 -3.29
N LEU A 9 -15.42 6.60 -3.72
CA LEU A 9 -15.35 5.13 -3.79
C LEU A 9 -14.38 4.50 -2.79
N GLN A 10 -13.44 5.26 -2.23
CA GLN A 10 -12.40 4.68 -1.36
C GLN A 10 -13.01 3.90 -0.18
N THR A 11 -14.01 4.45 0.50
CA THR A 11 -14.62 3.84 1.68
C THR A 11 -15.36 2.54 1.36
N ASP A 12 -15.90 2.41 0.16
CA ASP A 12 -16.70 1.25 -0.25
C ASP A 12 -15.84 0.08 -0.71
N PHE A 13 -14.67 0.37 -1.31
CA PHE A 13 -13.82 -0.64 -1.95
C PHE A 13 -12.47 -0.87 -1.25
N LEU A 14 -12.05 0.04 -0.36
CA LEU A 14 -10.79 -0.06 0.37
C LEU A 14 -11.03 0.14 1.87
N LYS A 15 -11.49 -0.93 2.51
CA LYS A 15 -11.75 -0.96 3.94
C LYS A 15 -10.59 -1.61 4.68
N LEU A 16 -9.95 -0.83 5.55
CA LEU A 16 -9.03 -1.38 6.55
C LEU A 16 -9.84 -2.16 7.59
N PRO A 17 -9.42 -3.36 8.00
CA PRO A 17 -10.06 -4.06 9.11
C PRO A 17 -10.04 -3.20 10.39
N ASP A 18 -11.19 -3.09 11.02
CA ASP A 18 -11.41 -2.19 12.17
C ASP A 18 -11.71 -2.95 13.46
N THR A 19 -11.89 -4.28 13.38
CA THR A 19 -12.14 -5.14 14.53
C THR A 19 -11.09 -6.26 14.63
N GLU A 20 -10.80 -6.68 15.86
CA GLU A 20 -9.91 -7.82 16.13
C GLU A 20 -10.34 -9.08 15.36
N ARG A 21 -11.64 -9.37 15.35
CA ARG A 21 -12.22 -10.49 14.60
C ARG A 21 -11.91 -10.45 13.10
N GLU A 22 -11.99 -9.28 12.46
CA GLU A 22 -11.65 -9.17 11.03
C GLU A 22 -10.16 -9.46 10.78
N TRP A 23 -9.27 -9.08 11.70
CA TRP A 23 -7.84 -9.41 11.65
C TRP A 23 -7.57 -10.90 11.87
N GLU A 24 -8.21 -11.51 12.87
CA GLU A 24 -8.16 -12.94 13.13
C GLU A 24 -8.64 -13.75 11.92
N ASP A 25 -9.72 -13.31 11.28
CA ASP A 25 -10.24 -13.95 10.08
C ASP A 25 -9.24 -13.90 8.91
N ILE A 26 -8.49 -12.79 8.75
CA ILE A 26 -7.42 -12.69 7.75
C ILE A 26 -6.28 -13.65 8.09
N ALA A 27 -5.83 -13.66 9.35
CA ALA A 27 -4.77 -14.55 9.83
C ALA A 27 -5.11 -16.02 9.63
N LEU A 28 -6.32 -16.43 9.99
CA LEU A 28 -6.80 -17.79 9.79
C LEU A 28 -6.86 -18.17 8.31
N ARG A 29 -7.25 -17.24 7.42
CA ARG A 29 -7.26 -17.49 5.97
C ARG A 29 -5.84 -17.62 5.41
N PHE A 30 -4.89 -16.81 5.86
CA PHE A 30 -3.47 -16.96 5.48
C PHE A 30 -2.88 -18.28 5.95
N GLU A 31 -3.17 -18.68 7.19
CA GLU A 31 -2.78 -19.99 7.72
C GLU A 31 -3.32 -21.12 6.85
N ARG A 32 -4.62 -21.10 6.54
CA ARG A 32 -5.26 -22.15 5.73
C ARG A 32 -4.76 -22.22 4.28
N LYS A 33 -4.51 -21.07 3.64
CA LYS A 33 -4.15 -21.02 2.21
C LYS A 33 -2.65 -21.11 1.93
N ALA A 34 -1.84 -20.53 2.82
CA ALA A 34 -0.41 -20.33 2.60
C ALA A 34 0.45 -20.95 3.71
N ASN A 35 -0.16 -21.64 4.69
CA ASN A 35 0.54 -22.17 5.86
C ASN A 35 1.36 -21.10 6.60
N PHE A 36 0.82 -19.89 6.67
CA PHE A 36 1.48 -18.74 7.27
C PHE A 36 0.63 -18.23 8.45
N PRO A 37 0.82 -18.81 9.66
CA PRO A 37 0.03 -18.43 10.83
C PRO A 37 0.30 -16.98 11.23
N HIS A 38 -0.72 -16.33 11.80
CA HIS A 38 -0.68 -14.93 12.28
C HIS A 38 -0.37 -13.85 11.21
N CYS A 39 -0.36 -14.17 9.92
CA CYS A 39 -0.21 -13.16 8.88
C CYS A 39 -1.50 -12.37 8.67
N ILE A 40 -1.43 -11.07 8.91
CA ILE A 40 -2.56 -10.15 8.76
C ILE A 40 -2.57 -9.41 7.42
N GLY A 41 -1.59 -9.67 6.56
CA GLY A 41 -1.48 -9.05 5.25
C GLY A 41 -0.10 -9.23 4.61
N ALA A 42 -0.06 -9.23 3.28
CA ALA A 42 1.17 -9.17 2.51
C ALA A 42 1.38 -7.75 2.00
N VAL A 43 2.57 -7.19 2.21
CA VAL A 43 2.93 -5.82 1.81
C VAL A 43 3.88 -5.84 0.62
N ASP A 44 3.63 -4.97 -0.36
CA ASP A 44 4.54 -4.74 -1.49
C ASP A 44 4.37 -3.34 -2.08
N GLY A 45 5.41 -2.86 -2.76
CA GLY A 45 5.48 -1.57 -3.43
C GLY A 45 5.51 -1.68 -4.95
N LYS A 46 4.81 -0.74 -5.61
CA LYS A 46 4.82 -0.59 -7.06
C LYS A 46 5.23 0.81 -7.47
N HIS A 47 6.29 0.91 -8.27
CA HIS A 47 6.65 2.15 -8.95
C HIS A 47 5.67 2.46 -10.08
N ILE A 48 5.08 3.65 -10.03
CA ILE A 48 4.26 4.22 -11.11
C ILE A 48 5.10 5.27 -11.81
N ARG A 49 5.43 5.02 -13.08
CA ARG A 49 6.31 5.87 -13.88
C ARG A 49 5.65 7.21 -14.15
N ILE A 50 6.42 8.28 -14.01
CA ILE A 50 6.00 9.66 -14.28
C ILE A 50 7.05 10.40 -15.10
N LEU A 51 6.65 11.52 -15.68
CA LEU A 51 7.60 12.52 -16.15
C LEU A 51 8.27 13.19 -14.96
N LYS A 52 9.55 13.55 -15.10
CA LYS A 52 10.30 14.26 -14.06
C LYS A 52 9.56 15.53 -13.65
N PRO A 53 9.12 15.66 -12.38
CA PRO A 53 8.52 16.90 -11.92
C PRO A 53 9.54 18.04 -11.91
N ALA A 54 9.10 19.26 -12.23
CA ALA A 54 9.99 20.41 -12.25
C ALA A 54 10.60 20.65 -10.86
N LYS A 55 11.89 21.01 -10.81
CA LYS A 55 12.63 21.31 -9.57
C LYS A 55 12.64 20.16 -8.53
N SER A 56 12.37 18.91 -8.92
CA SER A 56 12.32 17.78 -7.98
C SER A 56 13.67 17.13 -7.64
N GLY A 57 14.76 17.57 -8.28
CA GLY A 57 16.04 16.87 -8.20
C GLY A 57 15.91 15.38 -8.56
N SER A 58 16.47 14.52 -7.71
CA SER A 58 16.40 13.05 -7.80
C SER A 58 15.33 12.42 -6.91
N MET A 59 14.44 13.20 -6.27
CA MET A 59 13.46 12.67 -5.31
C MET A 59 12.60 11.54 -5.89
N PHE A 60 12.08 11.75 -7.11
CA PHE A 60 11.27 10.74 -7.80
C PHE A 60 12.11 9.73 -8.59
N PHE A 61 13.43 9.88 -8.66
CA PHE A 61 14.29 8.98 -9.41
C PHE A 61 14.52 7.69 -8.61
N ASN A 62 14.23 6.53 -9.22
CA ASN A 62 14.33 5.23 -8.57
C ASN A 62 15.57 4.44 -9.02
N TYR A 63 15.81 3.30 -8.37
CA TYR A 63 16.92 2.39 -8.68
C TYR A 63 16.83 1.71 -10.06
N LYS A 64 15.67 1.78 -10.73
CA LYS A 64 15.45 1.27 -12.09
C LYS A 64 15.69 2.35 -13.17
N GLU A 65 16.33 3.45 -12.79
CA GLU A 65 16.75 4.54 -13.68
C GLU A 65 15.60 5.31 -14.37
N TYR A 66 14.45 5.44 -13.70
CA TYR A 66 13.36 6.31 -14.16
C TYR A 66 12.68 7.08 -13.02
N TYR A 67 11.90 8.10 -13.38
CA TYR A 67 11.12 8.88 -12.42
C TYR A 67 9.79 8.19 -12.11
N SER A 68 9.46 8.05 -10.83
CA SER A 68 8.25 7.39 -10.34
C SER A 68 7.80 7.96 -8.99
N PHE A 69 6.52 7.77 -8.67
CA PHE A 69 6.09 7.70 -7.27
C PHE A 69 5.78 6.24 -6.92
N VAL A 70 5.74 5.94 -5.63
CA VAL A 70 5.44 4.59 -5.12
C VAL A 70 3.97 4.50 -4.72
N LEU A 71 3.31 3.43 -5.15
CA LEU A 71 2.08 2.91 -4.58
C LEU A 71 2.47 1.71 -3.72
N MET A 72 2.31 1.80 -2.42
CA MET A 72 2.45 0.67 -1.50
C MET A 72 1.06 0.12 -1.20
N ALA A 73 0.93 -1.19 -1.15
CA ALA A 73 -0.33 -1.86 -0.84
C ALA A 73 -0.12 -2.98 0.18
N ILE A 74 -1.16 -3.22 0.98
CA ILE A 74 -1.29 -4.41 1.80
C ILE A 74 -2.51 -5.17 1.30
N VAL A 75 -2.33 -6.46 1.04
CA VAL A 75 -3.38 -7.36 0.55
C VAL A 75 -3.65 -8.49 1.53
N ASP A 76 -4.90 -8.95 1.58
CA ASP A 76 -5.27 -10.15 2.32
C ASP A 76 -5.04 -11.44 1.50
N SER A 77 -5.31 -12.58 2.11
CA SER A 77 -5.20 -13.92 1.52
C SER A 77 -6.28 -14.24 0.47
N GLU A 78 -7.23 -13.33 0.24
CA GLU A 78 -8.18 -13.37 -0.87
C GLU A 78 -7.75 -12.46 -2.03
N TYR A 79 -6.51 -11.95 -2.01
CA TYR A 79 -5.97 -11.03 -3.01
C TYR A 79 -6.70 -9.68 -3.07
N ARG A 80 -7.34 -9.27 -1.96
CA ARG A 80 -8.04 -8.00 -1.86
C ARG A 80 -7.15 -6.96 -1.19
N PHE A 81 -7.15 -5.74 -1.72
CA PHE A 81 -6.49 -4.61 -1.06
C PHE A 81 -7.21 -4.28 0.24
N ILE A 82 -6.48 -4.31 1.35
CA ILE A 82 -6.98 -3.88 2.67
C ILE A 82 -6.43 -2.50 3.06
N PHE A 83 -5.31 -2.10 2.44
CA PHE A 83 -4.71 -0.80 2.63
C PHE A 83 -3.88 -0.41 1.42
N ILE A 84 -3.90 0.86 1.03
CA ILE A 84 -2.93 1.41 0.08
C ILE A 84 -2.42 2.77 0.56
N SER A 85 -1.18 3.08 0.22
CA SER A 85 -0.55 4.39 0.36
C SER A 85 0.02 4.82 -0.99
N VAL A 86 -0.40 5.98 -1.49
CA VAL A 86 -0.06 6.45 -2.84
C VAL A 86 0.64 7.79 -2.76
N GLY A 87 1.76 7.92 -3.48
CA GLY A 87 2.39 9.22 -3.73
C GLY A 87 3.75 9.43 -3.07
N SER A 88 4.28 8.43 -2.37
CA SER A 88 5.65 8.47 -1.84
C SER A 88 6.68 8.63 -2.94
N TYR A 89 7.82 9.24 -2.62
CA TYR A 89 8.88 9.49 -3.60
C TYR A 89 9.45 8.18 -4.17
N GLY A 90 9.81 8.19 -5.45
CA GLY A 90 10.35 7.02 -6.15
C GLY A 90 11.67 6.45 -5.58
N LYS A 91 12.37 7.20 -4.74
CA LYS A 91 13.56 6.71 -4.02
C LYS A 91 13.25 5.98 -2.71
N GLU A 92 12.02 6.11 -2.19
CA GLU A 92 11.65 5.54 -0.89
C GLU A 92 11.47 4.03 -1.01
N CYS A 93 11.83 3.32 0.06
CA CYS A 93 11.59 1.88 0.19
C CYS A 93 10.28 1.61 0.94
N ASP A 94 9.72 0.42 0.73
CA ASP A 94 8.43 0.03 1.30
C ASP A 94 8.42 0.09 2.82
N SER A 95 9.55 -0.21 3.47
CA SER A 95 9.65 -0.15 4.94
C SER A 95 9.54 1.27 5.49
N THR A 96 10.09 2.28 4.80
CA THR A 96 9.90 3.69 5.18
C THR A 96 8.45 4.11 4.98
N ILE A 97 7.88 3.78 3.82
CA ILE A 97 6.49 4.13 3.49
C ILE A 97 5.51 3.49 4.48
N LEU A 98 5.74 2.23 4.86
CA LEU A 98 4.93 1.53 5.84
C LEU A 98 4.98 2.21 7.20
N LYS A 99 6.18 2.53 7.71
CA LYS A 99 6.35 3.22 9.00
C LYS A 99 5.68 4.59 9.06
N ASP A 100 5.68 5.31 7.94
CA ASP A 100 5.05 6.63 7.87
C ASP A 100 3.53 6.58 7.68
N SER A 101 3.00 5.44 7.25
CA SER A 101 1.58 5.25 6.96
C SER A 101 0.70 5.23 8.21
N ILE A 102 -0.60 5.50 8.01
CA ILE A 102 -1.61 5.37 9.07
C ILE A 102 -1.78 3.93 9.56
N PHE A 103 -1.39 2.96 8.74
CA PHE A 103 -1.44 1.55 9.11
C PHE A 103 -0.49 1.24 10.26
N TRP A 104 0.71 1.83 10.26
CA TRP A 104 1.73 1.60 11.29
C TRP A 104 1.49 2.40 12.58
N LYS A 105 0.82 3.54 12.48
CA LYS A 105 0.60 4.46 13.60
C LYS A 105 -0.65 4.13 14.44
N LYS A 106 -1.39 3.09 14.04
CA LYS A 106 -2.60 2.61 14.75
C LYS A 106 -2.23 1.81 16.00
#